data_AF-A0A376ZL30-F1
#
_entry.id   AF-A0A376ZL30-F1
#
_cell.length_a   1.000
_cell.length_b   1.000
_cell.length_c   1.000
_cell.angle_alpha   90.00
_cell.angle_beta   90.00
_cell.angle_gamma   90.00
#
_symmetry.space_group_name_H-M   'P 1'
#
loop_
_entity.id
_entity.type
_entity.pdbx_description
1 polymer ?
#
loop_
_entity_poly.entity_id
_entity_poly.type
_entity_poly.pdbx_seq_one_letter_code
_entity_poly.pdbx_strand_id
1 'polypeptide(L)'
;MVVDLPKDILNPANKLPYVWPESVSMRSYNPTTTGHKGQIKRALQTLVAAKKPVVYVGGGAIMAGCHQQLKETVEALNLPVVSSLMGLGAFPATHRQALGMLGMHGTYEAI
;
A
#
# COMPACT_ATOMS: atom_id res chain seq x y z
N MET A 1 -10.30 14.57 -3.96
CA MET A 1 -10.61 15.60 -4.98
C MET A 1 -11.91 16.27 -4.59
N VAL A 2 -12.01 17.55 -4.87
CA VAL A 2 -13.27 18.30 -4.75
C VAL A 2 -13.74 18.59 -6.17
N VAL A 3 -15.04 18.43 -6.41
CA VAL A 3 -15.71 18.82 -7.65
C VAL A 3 -16.83 19.77 -7.25
N ASP A 4 -16.72 21.02 -7.67
CA ASP A 4 -17.75 22.03 -7.40
C ASP A 4 -18.74 22.09 -8.56
N LEU A 5 -20.03 22.10 -8.24
CA LEU A 5 -21.14 22.12 -9.20
C LEU A 5 -22.03 23.34 -8.91
N PRO A 6 -22.22 24.26 -9.88
CA PRO A 6 -23.15 25.39 -9.75
C PRO A 6 -24.60 24.97 -9.45
N LYS A 7 -25.35 25.81 -8.73
CA LYS A 7 -26.72 25.48 -8.28
C LYS A 7 -27.72 25.31 -9.43
N ASP A 8 -27.55 26.07 -10.49
CA ASP A 8 -28.37 26.07 -11.69
C ASP A 8 -28.29 24.75 -12.48
N ILE A 9 -27.13 24.10 -12.50
CA ILE A 9 -26.94 22.80 -13.17
C ILE A 9 -27.45 21.60 -12.34
N LEU A 10 -27.74 21.81 -11.05
CA LEU A 10 -28.28 20.80 -10.14
C LEU A 10 -29.82 20.81 -10.05
N ASN A 11 -30.50 21.63 -10.87
CA ASN A 11 -31.95 21.72 -10.87
C ASN A 11 -32.59 20.37 -11.27
N PRO A 12 -33.39 19.71 -10.40
CA PRO A 12 -34.00 18.40 -10.68
C PRO A 12 -34.96 18.39 -11.89
N ALA A 13 -35.45 19.57 -12.30
CA ALA A 13 -36.27 19.71 -13.50
C ALA A 13 -35.48 19.52 -14.80
N ASN A 14 -34.15 19.71 -14.76
CA ASN A 14 -33.27 19.63 -15.93
C ASN A 14 -32.59 18.25 -15.98
N LYS A 15 -33.25 17.28 -16.66
CA LYS A 15 -32.67 15.95 -16.88
C LYS A 15 -31.81 15.95 -18.13
N LEU A 16 -30.52 15.63 -17.99
CA LEU A 16 -29.61 15.41 -19.11
C LEU A 16 -29.48 13.91 -19.38
N PRO A 17 -29.34 13.49 -20.66
CA PRO A 17 -28.98 12.11 -20.96
C PRO A 17 -27.63 11.80 -20.33
N TYR A 18 -27.58 10.77 -19.50
CA TYR A 18 -26.38 10.33 -18.79
C TYR A 18 -26.08 8.89 -19.17
N VAL A 19 -24.87 8.67 -19.66
CA VAL A 19 -24.35 7.34 -19.97
C VAL A 19 -23.07 7.19 -19.17
N TRP A 20 -23.06 6.23 -18.25
CA TRP A 20 -21.84 5.89 -17.52
C TRP A 20 -20.85 5.23 -18.50
N PRO A 21 -19.59 5.68 -18.55
CA PRO A 21 -18.61 5.04 -19.42
C PRO A 21 -18.34 3.61 -18.95
N GLU A 22 -18.31 2.66 -19.90
CA GLU A 22 -17.96 1.26 -19.60
C GLU A 22 -16.50 1.12 -19.14
N SER A 23 -15.62 2.02 -19.58
CA SER A 23 -14.22 2.07 -19.17
C SER A 23 -13.72 3.50 -19.07
N VAL A 24 -12.79 3.73 -18.15
CA VAL A 24 -12.11 5.01 -17.96
C VAL A 24 -10.62 4.80 -18.22
N SER A 25 -10.07 5.55 -19.17
CA SER A 25 -8.64 5.60 -19.44
C SER A 25 -8.10 6.97 -19.10
N MET A 26 -7.03 7.01 -18.31
CA MET A 26 -6.34 8.25 -17.94
C MET A 26 -4.96 8.25 -18.60
N ARG A 27 -4.69 9.23 -19.47
CA ARG A 27 -3.44 9.31 -20.25
C ARG A 27 -2.17 9.18 -19.40
N SER A 28 -2.17 9.72 -18.18
CA SER A 28 -1.02 9.72 -17.28
C SER A 28 -0.96 8.53 -16.32
N TYR A 29 -2.01 7.71 -16.24
CA TYR A 29 -2.08 6.60 -15.29
C TYR A 29 -1.86 5.28 -16.00
N ASN A 30 -0.59 4.88 -16.06
CA ASN A 30 -0.17 3.60 -16.63
C ASN A 30 0.66 2.81 -15.60
N PRO A 31 0.01 2.23 -14.57
CA PRO A 31 0.72 1.54 -13.51
C PRO A 31 1.35 0.24 -14.02
N THR A 32 2.60 0.00 -13.64
CA THR A 32 3.25 -1.30 -13.87
C THR A 32 2.67 -2.32 -12.91
N THR A 33 1.84 -3.23 -13.41
CA THR A 33 1.21 -4.29 -12.59
C THR A 33 2.06 -5.56 -12.49
N THR A 34 3.03 -5.74 -13.39
CA THR A 34 3.94 -6.89 -13.39
C THR A 34 5.34 -6.47 -12.95
N GLY A 35 5.84 -7.09 -11.88
CA GLY A 35 7.19 -6.82 -11.40
C GLY A 35 8.28 -7.36 -12.34
N HIS A 36 9.38 -6.62 -12.48
CA HIS A 36 10.51 -7.04 -13.31
C HIS A 36 11.30 -8.17 -12.62
N LYS A 37 11.28 -9.38 -13.18
CA LYS A 37 11.89 -10.59 -12.59
C LYS A 37 13.35 -10.39 -12.15
N GLY A 38 14.15 -9.68 -12.94
CA GLY A 38 15.56 -9.42 -12.60
C GLY A 38 15.73 -8.49 -11.39
N GLN A 39 14.83 -7.53 -11.20
CA GLN A 39 14.87 -6.61 -10.05
C GLN A 39 14.42 -7.33 -8.78
N ILE A 40 13.36 -8.15 -8.88
CA ILE A 40 12.89 -8.99 -7.78
C ILE A 40 14.00 -9.94 -7.32
N LYS A 41 14.67 -10.62 -8.26
CA LYS A 41 15.79 -11.52 -7.93
C LYS A 41 16.93 -10.78 -7.23
N ARG A 42 17.31 -9.60 -7.71
CA ARG A 42 18.35 -8.78 -7.08
C ARG A 42 17.95 -8.33 -5.68
N ALA A 43 16.72 -7.87 -5.49
CA ALA A 43 16.20 -7.47 -4.18
C ALA A 43 16.22 -8.64 -3.19
N LEU A 44 15.80 -9.84 -3.62
CA LEU A 44 15.84 -11.03 -2.78
C LEU A 44 17.29 -11.43 -2.42
N GLN A 45 18.22 -11.37 -3.37
CA GLN A 45 19.64 -11.63 -3.10
C GLN A 45 20.21 -10.66 -2.07
N THR A 46 19.91 -9.37 -2.19
CA THR A 46 20.33 -8.36 -1.21
C THR A 46 19.70 -8.62 0.16
N LEU A 47 18.42 -9.00 0.19
CA LEU A 47 17.70 -9.29 1.43
C LEU A 47 18.28 -10.50 2.17
N VAL A 48 18.60 -11.57 1.45
CA VAL A 48 19.19 -12.80 2.02
C VAL A 48 20.64 -12.60 2.47
N ALA A 49 21.40 -11.75 1.77
CA ALA A 49 22.78 -11.44 2.15
C ALA A 49 22.88 -10.45 3.34
N ALA A 50 21.79 -9.80 3.72
CA ALA A 50 21.78 -8.81 4.79
C ALA A 50 21.95 -9.48 6.17
N LYS A 51 22.74 -8.85 7.05
CA LYS A 51 22.98 -9.36 8.42
C LYS A 51 21.78 -9.15 9.35
N LYS A 52 21.05 -8.04 9.17
CA LYS A 52 19.90 -7.64 10.01
C LYS A 52 18.80 -7.02 9.14
N PRO A 53 18.16 -7.80 8.25
CA PRO A 53 17.08 -7.29 7.41
C PRO A 53 15.82 -6.98 8.22
N VAL A 54 15.09 -5.94 7.81
CA VAL A 54 13.78 -5.54 8.38
C VAL A 54 12.84 -5.17 7.23
N VAL A 55 11.57 -5.56 7.35
CA VAL A 55 10.53 -5.16 6.41
C VAL A 55 9.81 -3.93 6.94
N TYR A 56 9.91 -2.81 6.23
CA TYR A 56 9.20 -1.57 6.56
C TYR A 56 7.97 -1.39 5.65
N VAL A 57 6.79 -1.34 6.24
CA VAL A 57 5.49 -1.39 5.53
C VAL A 57 4.80 -0.04 5.59
N GLY A 58 4.51 0.54 4.42
CA GLY A 58 3.77 1.79 4.28
C GLY A 58 2.33 1.61 3.78
N GLY A 59 1.61 2.72 3.59
CA GLY A 59 0.21 2.70 3.13
C GLY A 59 -0.02 2.12 1.74
N GLY A 60 1.04 2.04 0.92
CA GLY A 60 0.97 1.33 -0.37
C GLY A 60 0.58 -0.14 -0.22
N ALA A 61 0.93 -0.80 0.89
CA ALA A 61 0.54 -2.19 1.15
C ALA A 61 -0.97 -2.33 1.42
N ILE A 62 -1.57 -1.36 2.12
CA ILE A 62 -3.02 -1.28 2.33
C ILE A 62 -3.71 -1.04 1.00
N MET A 63 -3.27 -0.04 0.23
CA MET A 63 -3.87 0.30 -1.07
C MET A 63 -3.80 -0.85 -2.07
N ALA A 64 -2.72 -1.62 -2.04
CA ALA A 64 -2.54 -2.80 -2.89
C ALA A 64 -3.26 -4.05 -2.38
N GLY A 65 -3.82 -4.02 -1.15
CA GLY A 65 -4.47 -5.18 -0.55
C GLY A 65 -3.56 -6.38 -0.29
N CYS A 66 -2.24 -6.18 -0.20
CA CYS A 66 -1.25 -7.27 -0.23
C CYS A 66 -0.94 -7.92 1.14
N HIS A 67 -1.87 -7.82 2.09
CA HIS A 67 -1.74 -8.32 3.46
C HIS A 67 -1.35 -9.81 3.55
N GLN A 68 -1.95 -10.66 2.72
CA GLN A 68 -1.66 -12.10 2.72
C GLN A 68 -0.26 -12.38 2.16
N GLN A 69 0.08 -11.83 0.99
CA GLN A 69 1.38 -12.03 0.34
C GLN A 69 2.51 -11.46 1.20
N LEU A 70 2.26 -10.33 1.86
CA LEU A 70 3.17 -9.76 2.84
C LEU A 70 3.41 -10.79 3.94
N LYS A 71 2.36 -11.24 4.62
CA LYS A 71 2.46 -12.21 5.73
C LYS A 71 3.23 -13.46 5.34
N GLU A 72 2.87 -14.11 4.24
CA GLU A 72 3.54 -15.31 3.73
C GLU A 72 5.03 -15.07 3.49
N THR A 73 5.39 -13.93 2.89
CA THR A 73 6.78 -13.58 2.62
C THR A 73 7.57 -13.37 3.92
N VAL A 74 6.99 -12.68 4.90
CA VAL A 74 7.70 -12.40 6.15
C VAL A 74 7.87 -13.63 7.02
N GLU A 75 6.85 -14.50 7.06
CA GLU A 75 6.90 -15.77 7.79
C GLU A 75 7.93 -16.70 7.17
N ALA A 76 7.93 -16.84 5.84
CA ALA A 76 8.87 -17.71 5.12
C ALA A 76 10.33 -17.29 5.29
N LEU A 77 10.60 -15.98 5.33
CA LEU A 77 11.96 -15.44 5.49
C LEU A 77 12.31 -15.13 6.95
N ASN A 78 11.39 -15.38 7.89
CA ASN A 78 11.51 -15.08 9.31
C ASN A 78 11.98 -13.63 9.60
N LEU A 79 11.44 -12.63 8.88
CA LEU A 79 11.86 -11.23 9.01
C LEU A 79 11.03 -10.46 10.04
N PRO A 80 11.61 -9.50 10.77
CA PRO A 80 10.84 -8.56 11.56
C PRO A 80 10.14 -7.52 10.66
N VAL A 81 8.94 -7.09 11.07
CA VAL A 81 8.09 -6.11 10.39
C VAL A 81 7.93 -4.87 11.24
N VAL A 82 8.08 -3.72 10.60
CA VAL A 82 7.78 -2.41 11.15
C VAL A 82 6.78 -1.72 10.23
N SER A 83 5.78 -1.04 10.79
CA SER A 83 4.78 -0.31 9.99
C SER A 83 4.91 1.19 10.16
N SER A 84 4.65 1.94 9.09
CA SER A 84 4.33 3.36 9.19
C SER A 84 2.89 3.54 9.69
N LEU A 85 2.54 4.76 10.10
CA LEU A 85 1.16 5.11 10.48
C LEU A 85 0.15 4.73 9.37
N MET A 86 0.50 5.02 8.12
CA MET A 86 -0.36 4.70 6.96
C MET A 86 -0.37 3.20 6.63
N GLY A 87 0.62 2.44 7.08
CA GLY A 87 0.71 0.99 6.89
C GLY A 87 0.05 0.17 8.01
N LEU A 88 -0.51 0.83 9.04
CA LEU A 88 -1.22 0.12 10.10
C LEU A 88 -2.38 -0.68 9.53
N GLY A 89 -2.46 -1.96 9.92
CA GLY A 89 -3.44 -2.91 9.40
C GLY A 89 -2.93 -3.76 8.23
N ALA A 90 -1.77 -3.45 7.63
CA ALA A 90 -1.22 -4.25 6.54
C ALA A 90 -0.62 -5.57 7.04
N PHE A 91 -0.15 -5.59 8.30
CA PHE A 91 0.38 -6.76 8.99
C PHE A 91 -0.20 -6.82 10.42
N PRO A 92 -0.53 -8.02 10.96
CA PRO A 92 -1.15 -8.11 12.29
C PRO A 92 -0.20 -7.63 13.38
N ALA A 93 -0.61 -6.62 14.16
CA ALA A 93 0.20 -6.04 15.22
C ALA A 93 0.50 -7.01 16.38
N THR A 94 -0.34 -8.03 16.56
CA THR A 94 -0.15 -9.10 17.56
C THR A 94 0.80 -10.21 17.08
N HIS A 95 1.28 -10.14 15.84
CA HIS A 95 2.16 -11.17 15.29
C HIS A 95 3.54 -11.11 15.97
N ARG A 96 4.15 -12.26 16.23
CA ARG A 96 5.48 -12.37 16.86
C ARG A 96 6.61 -11.63 16.12
N GLN A 97 6.42 -11.37 14.82
CA GLN A 97 7.38 -10.66 13.98
C GLN A 97 7.07 -9.16 13.87
N ALA A 98 5.96 -8.68 14.43
CA ALA A 98 5.64 -7.27 14.44
C ALA A 98 6.43 -6.56 15.54
N LEU A 99 7.30 -5.63 15.15
CA LEU A 99 7.98 -4.70 16.05
C LEU A 99 7.13 -3.46 16.36
N GLY A 100 5.98 -3.34 15.68
CA GLY A 100 5.00 -2.27 15.81
C GLY A 100 5.31 -1.04 14.95
N MET A 101 4.79 0.12 15.35
CA MET A 101 4.83 1.34 14.54
C MET A 101 6.14 2.11 14.76
N LEU A 102 6.76 2.61 13.69
CA LEU A 102 7.91 3.53 13.76
C LEU A 102 7.44 4.98 13.70
N GLY A 103 7.82 5.81 14.66
CA GLY A 103 7.49 7.24 14.75
C GLY A 103 7.55 7.75 16.20
N MET A 104 7.45 9.08 16.40
CA MET A 104 7.50 9.74 17.73
C MET A 104 6.41 9.30 18.74
N HIS A 105 5.50 8.40 18.34
CA HIS A 105 4.40 7.87 19.15
C HIS A 105 4.27 6.32 18.99
N GLY A 106 5.29 5.67 18.44
CA GLY A 106 5.32 4.23 18.16
C GLY A 106 6.11 3.42 19.18
N THR A 107 5.94 2.08 19.17
CA THR A 107 6.35 1.11 20.20
C THR A 107 7.86 0.98 20.47
N TYR A 108 8.73 1.76 19.82
CA TYR A 108 10.17 1.72 20.11
C TYR A 108 10.86 3.05 19.73
N GLU A 109 11.32 3.79 20.74
CA GLU A 109 12.38 4.79 20.58
C GLU A 109 13.70 4.04 20.41
N ALA A 110 14.26 4.06 19.20
CA ALA A 110 15.68 3.78 19.02
C ALA A 110 16.44 5.05 19.43
N ILE A 111 16.76 5.16 20.72
CA ILE A 111 17.80 6.07 21.23
C ILE A 111 19.16 5.41 21.01
#